data_AF-A0A933S727-F1
#
_entry.id   AF-A0A933S727-F1
#
_cell.length_a   1.000
_cell.length_b   1.000
_cell.length_c   1.000
_cell.angle_alpha   90.00
_cell.angle_beta   90.00
_cell.angle_gamma   90.00
#
_symmetry.space_group_name_H-M   'P 1'
#
loop_
_entity.id
_entity.type
_entity.pdbx_description
1 polymer ?
#
loop_
_entity_poly.entity_id
_entity_poly.type
_entity_poly.pdbx_seq_one_letter_code
_entity_poly.pdbx_strand_id
1 'polypeptide(L)'
;MKEMTMGAAEPEPDQPPESYWKGDLEISRDQILADAAQDGYLSEWIGRLPGRAIGMLCRNLGIEPGGSVQRKKDALRAKSDALVPYLLVDQFAFRRSKVAMVDVAERMLSEEVLELCRKGEDDYDTTALLFAVFHRRWQDLRTVFHLDKVHKTGFARMSLNGAGKLPSQSLGDYLKPARWVAS
;
A
#
# COMPACT_ATOMS: atom_id res chain seq x y z
N MET A 1 -31.65 33.10 -9.26
CA MET A 1 -31.32 31.85 -8.53
C MET A 1 -30.23 31.16 -9.30
N LYS A 2 -29.03 31.03 -8.72
CA LYS A 2 -27.94 30.24 -9.32
C LYS A 2 -28.21 28.78 -9.01
N GLU A 3 -28.41 27.97 -10.04
CA GLU A 3 -28.38 26.52 -9.92
C GLU A 3 -26.97 26.11 -9.49
N MET A 4 -26.85 25.57 -8.28
CA MET A 4 -25.67 24.85 -7.82
C MET A 4 -25.74 23.47 -8.44
N THR A 5 -25.03 23.29 -9.55
CA THR A 5 -24.78 21.97 -10.12
C THR A 5 -23.94 21.19 -9.12
N MET A 6 -24.57 20.23 -8.45
CA MET A 6 -23.90 19.18 -7.69
C MET A 6 -22.91 18.50 -8.64
N GLY A 7 -21.62 18.70 -8.40
CA GLY A 7 -20.56 18.05 -9.16
C GLY A 7 -20.73 16.55 -9.07
N ALA A 8 -21.01 15.89 -10.20
CA ALA A 8 -20.87 14.47 -10.31
C ALA A 8 -19.42 14.13 -9.93
N ALA A 9 -19.22 13.24 -8.95
CA ALA A 9 -17.91 12.71 -8.65
C ALA A 9 -17.33 12.15 -9.95
N GLU A 10 -16.18 12.67 -10.40
CA GLU A 10 -15.52 12.15 -11.58
C GLU A 10 -15.32 10.64 -11.41
N PRO A 11 -15.57 9.83 -12.46
CA PRO A 11 -15.33 8.41 -12.38
C PRO A 11 -13.87 8.16 -12.00
N GLU A 12 -13.65 7.41 -10.92
CA GLU A 12 -12.30 7.11 -10.47
C GLU A 12 -11.55 6.31 -11.56
N PRO A 13 -10.26 6.59 -11.77
CA PRO A 13 -9.51 5.94 -12.83
C PRO A 13 -9.25 4.46 -12.50
N ASP A 14 -9.36 3.60 -13.53
CA ASP A 14 -9.06 2.16 -13.43
C ASP A 14 -7.59 1.86 -13.12
N GLN A 15 -6.71 2.85 -13.27
CA GLN A 15 -5.29 2.78 -12.93
C GLN A 15 -4.87 3.95 -12.05
N PRO A 16 -3.90 3.77 -11.14
CA PRO A 16 -3.46 4.86 -10.28
C PRO A 16 -2.77 5.96 -11.10
N PRO A 17 -3.13 7.23 -10.88
CA PRO A 17 -2.46 8.35 -11.55
C PRO A 17 -0.99 8.47 -11.11
N GLU A 18 -0.17 9.19 -11.87
CA GLU A 18 1.24 9.40 -11.52
C GLU A 18 1.43 10.04 -10.14
N SER A 19 0.55 10.99 -9.79
CA SER A 19 0.55 11.68 -8.50
C SER A 19 0.38 10.72 -7.31
N TYR A 20 -0.31 9.59 -7.51
CA TYR A 20 -0.46 8.57 -6.46
C TYR A 20 0.87 7.91 -6.14
N TRP A 21 1.60 7.47 -7.16
CA TRP A 21 2.89 6.79 -6.96
C TRP A 21 3.91 7.72 -6.31
N LYS A 22 4.06 8.92 -6.85
CA LYS A 22 5.07 9.88 -6.39
C LYS A 22 4.69 10.55 -5.07
N GLY A 23 3.43 10.96 -4.94
CA GLY A 23 2.94 11.71 -3.79
C GLY A 23 2.54 10.81 -2.62
N ASP A 24 1.61 9.89 -2.86
CA ASP A 24 1.00 9.10 -1.78
C ASP A 24 1.88 7.92 -1.34
N LEU A 25 2.61 7.30 -2.27
CA LEU A 25 3.45 6.13 -1.97
C LEU A 25 4.94 6.44 -1.89
N GLU A 26 5.34 7.68 -2.19
CA GLU A 26 6.75 8.14 -2.23
C GLU A 26 7.64 7.27 -3.16
N ILE A 27 7.10 6.83 -4.31
CA ILE A 27 7.78 5.98 -5.31
C ILE A 27 8.22 6.82 -6.52
N SER A 28 9.51 6.72 -6.88
CA SER A 28 10.08 7.33 -8.08
C SER A 28 9.66 6.56 -9.34
N ARG A 29 8.41 6.75 -9.78
CA ARG A 29 7.83 6.06 -10.94
C ARG A 29 8.68 6.21 -12.21
N ASP A 30 9.15 7.42 -12.52
CA ASP A 30 9.86 7.71 -13.78
C ASP A 30 11.14 6.88 -13.94
N GLN A 31 11.91 6.74 -12.85
CA GLN A 31 13.12 5.91 -12.87
C GLN A 31 12.78 4.43 -13.12
N ILE A 32 11.74 3.93 -12.46
CA ILE A 32 11.31 2.53 -12.61
C ILE A 32 10.80 2.27 -14.03
N LEU A 33 10.10 3.24 -14.63
CA LEU A 33 9.66 3.14 -16.03
C LEU A 33 10.84 3.19 -17.01
N ALA A 34 11.84 4.04 -16.76
CA ALA A 34 13.04 4.09 -17.56
C ALA A 34 13.82 2.76 -17.52
N ASP A 35 13.91 2.14 -16.34
CA ASP A 35 14.53 0.84 -16.17
C ASP A 35 13.71 -0.26 -16.87
N ALA A 36 12.38 -0.23 -16.72
CA ALA A 36 11.48 -1.20 -17.35
C ALA A 36 11.50 -1.17 -18.89
N ALA A 37 11.84 -0.02 -19.47
CA ALA A 37 11.98 0.15 -20.91
C ALA A 37 13.28 -0.47 -21.48
N GLN A 38 14.24 -0.84 -20.63
CA GLN A 38 15.45 -1.52 -21.06
C GLN A 38 15.15 -2.95 -21.51
N ASP A 39 15.74 -3.36 -22.63
CA ASP A 39 15.51 -4.70 -23.19
C ASP A 39 15.90 -5.79 -22.18
N GLY A 40 15.05 -6.80 -22.04
CA GLY A 40 15.23 -7.89 -21.09
C GLY A 40 14.93 -7.57 -19.62
N TYR A 41 14.77 -6.30 -19.21
CA TYR A 41 14.58 -5.94 -17.79
C TYR A 41 13.36 -6.63 -17.17
N LEU A 42 12.19 -6.53 -17.81
CA LEU A 42 10.97 -7.16 -17.34
C LEU A 42 11.09 -8.70 -17.33
N SER A 43 11.78 -9.27 -18.31
CA SER A 43 12.00 -10.72 -18.37
C SER A 43 12.86 -11.22 -17.21
N GLU A 44 13.89 -10.46 -16.84
CA GLU A 44 14.75 -10.75 -15.71
C GLU A 44 14.00 -10.59 -14.38
N TRP A 45 13.22 -9.51 -14.23
CA TRP A 45 12.36 -9.30 -13.08
C TRP A 45 11.37 -10.46 -12.88
N ILE A 46 10.65 -10.88 -13.93
CA ILE A 46 9.78 -12.08 -13.92
C ILE A 46 10.59 -13.33 -13.52
N GLY A 47 11.83 -13.44 -14.00
CA GLY A 47 12.76 -14.52 -13.67
C GLY A 47 13.02 -14.63 -12.16
N ARG A 48 13.12 -13.51 -11.45
CA ARG A 48 13.40 -13.43 -10.01
C ARG A 48 12.17 -13.64 -9.12
N LEU A 49 10.96 -13.49 -9.64
CA LEU A 49 9.74 -13.61 -8.84
C LEU A 49 9.53 -15.04 -8.31
N PRO A 50 9.08 -15.18 -7.04
CA PRO A 50 8.72 -16.46 -6.45
C PRO A 50 7.45 -17.03 -7.10
N GLY A 51 7.30 -18.36 -7.06
CA GLY A 51 6.21 -19.07 -7.73
C GLY A 51 4.80 -18.60 -7.30
N ARG A 52 4.64 -18.17 -6.05
CA ARG A 52 3.37 -17.63 -5.52
C ARG A 52 3.04 -16.27 -6.13
N ALA A 53 4.01 -15.36 -6.20
CA ALA A 53 3.84 -14.08 -6.88
C ALA A 53 3.52 -14.26 -8.37
N ILE A 54 4.19 -15.21 -9.05
CA ILE A 54 3.86 -15.60 -10.43
C ILE A 54 2.42 -16.11 -10.54
N GLY A 55 2.00 -17.00 -9.62
CA GLY A 55 0.63 -17.51 -9.58
C GLY A 55 -0.39 -16.38 -9.42
N MET A 56 -0.11 -15.41 -8.55
CA MET A 56 -0.98 -14.26 -8.33
C MET A 56 -1.06 -13.34 -9.55
N LEU A 57 0.07 -13.06 -10.22
CA LEU A 57 0.06 -12.30 -11.48
C LEU A 57 -0.77 -12.99 -12.55
N CYS A 58 -0.61 -14.31 -12.72
CA CYS A 58 -1.42 -15.07 -13.68
C CYS A 58 -2.91 -14.95 -13.36
N ARG A 59 -3.30 -15.14 -12.09
CA ARG A 59 -4.69 -14.99 -11.64
C ARG A 59 -5.25 -13.61 -11.96
N ASN A 60 -4.53 -12.55 -11.58
CA ASN A 60 -4.97 -11.17 -11.77
C ASN A 60 -5.07 -10.75 -13.25
N LEU A 61 -4.26 -11.37 -14.12
CA LEU A 61 -4.25 -11.12 -15.57
C LEU A 61 -5.13 -12.09 -16.37
N GLY A 62 -5.91 -12.93 -15.69
CA GLY A 62 -6.76 -13.95 -16.31
C GLY A 62 -5.97 -14.97 -17.14
N ILE A 63 -4.72 -15.24 -16.78
CA ILE A 63 -3.90 -16.31 -17.39
C ILE A 63 -4.23 -17.62 -16.66
N GLU A 64 -4.47 -18.67 -17.43
CA GLU A 64 -4.86 -19.96 -16.86
C GLU A 64 -3.86 -20.45 -15.79
N PRO A 65 -4.36 -20.97 -14.65
CA PRO A 65 -3.53 -21.36 -13.51
C PRO A 65 -2.75 -22.66 -13.74
N GLY A 66 -2.97 -23.36 -14.86
CA GLY A 66 -2.34 -24.64 -15.17
C GLY A 66 -0.86 -24.54 -15.58
N GLY A 67 -0.14 -25.64 -15.40
CA GLY A 67 1.24 -25.80 -15.89
C GLY A 67 2.34 -25.43 -14.90
N SER A 68 3.58 -25.64 -15.33
CA SER A 68 4.78 -25.36 -14.53
C SER A 68 4.99 -23.85 -14.33
N VAL A 69 5.72 -23.47 -13.28
CA VAL A 69 6.10 -22.07 -13.02
C VAL A 69 6.80 -21.46 -14.24
N GLN A 70 7.62 -22.23 -14.96
CA GLN A 70 8.29 -21.74 -16.16
C GLN A 70 7.29 -21.35 -17.25
N ARG A 71 6.27 -22.19 -17.53
CA ARG A 71 5.22 -21.86 -18.50
C ARG A 71 4.44 -20.60 -18.12
N LYS A 72 4.18 -20.41 -16.82
CA LYS A 72 3.55 -19.19 -16.31
C LYS A 72 4.43 -17.95 -16.53
N LYS A 73 5.74 -18.06 -16.28
CA LYS A 73 6.70 -16.99 -16.57
C LYS A 73 6.74 -16.66 -18.06
N ASP A 74 6.70 -17.65 -18.93
CA ASP A 74 6.65 -17.44 -20.39
C ASP A 74 5.35 -16.73 -20.82
N ALA A 75 4.19 -17.13 -20.26
CA ALA A 75 2.92 -16.47 -20.52
C ALA A 75 2.89 -15.01 -20.03
N LEU A 76 3.54 -14.72 -18.90
CA LEU A 76 3.68 -13.35 -18.37
C LEU A 76 4.58 -12.50 -19.26
N ARG A 77 5.69 -13.05 -19.77
CA ARG A 77 6.58 -12.34 -20.72
C ARG A 77 5.84 -11.89 -21.98
N ALA A 78 4.88 -12.69 -22.46
CA ALA A 78 4.04 -12.32 -23.60
C ALA A 78 3.05 -11.18 -23.30
N LYS A 79 2.86 -10.80 -22.03
CA LYS A 79 2.00 -9.69 -21.57
C LYS A 79 2.81 -8.64 -20.79
N SER A 80 4.03 -8.34 -21.23
CA SER A 80 4.97 -7.44 -20.53
C SER A 80 4.37 -6.08 -20.15
N ASP A 81 3.58 -5.47 -21.03
CA ASP A 81 3.07 -4.11 -20.84
C ASP A 81 2.09 -4.02 -19.65
N ALA A 82 1.34 -5.10 -19.40
CA ALA A 82 0.40 -5.18 -18.29
C ALA A 82 1.10 -5.37 -16.93
N LEU A 83 2.42 -5.62 -16.91
CA LEU A 83 3.18 -5.92 -15.70
C LEU A 83 3.82 -4.69 -15.06
N VAL A 84 3.93 -3.59 -15.79
CA VAL A 84 4.56 -2.36 -15.30
C VAL A 84 3.96 -1.88 -13.96
N PRO A 85 2.62 -1.89 -13.75
CA PRO A 85 2.07 -1.53 -12.45
C PRO A 85 2.51 -2.48 -11.33
N TYR A 86 2.64 -3.77 -11.60
CA TYR A 86 3.09 -4.76 -10.61
C TYR A 86 4.58 -4.64 -10.29
N LEU A 87 5.40 -4.22 -11.26
CA LEU A 87 6.79 -3.84 -10.99
C LEU A 87 6.86 -2.67 -10.00
N LEU A 88 6.01 -1.65 -10.16
CA LEU A 88 5.92 -0.54 -9.19
C LEU A 88 5.52 -1.03 -7.80
N VAL A 89 4.58 -1.99 -7.71
CA VAL A 89 4.17 -2.61 -6.45
C VAL A 89 5.32 -3.39 -5.79
N ASP A 90 6.12 -4.12 -6.57
CA ASP A 90 7.27 -4.86 -6.06
C ASP A 90 8.35 -3.90 -5.52
N GLN A 91 8.63 -2.80 -6.23
CA GLN A 91 9.52 -1.74 -5.74
C GLN A 91 8.98 -1.07 -4.48
N PHE A 92 7.67 -0.87 -4.40
CA PHE A 92 7.00 -0.41 -3.20
C PHE A 92 7.21 -1.40 -2.05
N ALA A 93 7.01 -2.70 -2.27
CA ALA A 93 7.13 -3.76 -1.27
C ALA A 93 8.51 -3.81 -0.61
N PHE A 94 9.57 -3.65 -1.41
CA PHE A 94 10.97 -3.84 -1.01
C PHE A 94 11.36 -3.06 0.27
N ARG A 95 10.75 -1.89 0.49
CA ARG A 95 11.07 -1.03 1.64
C ARG A 95 10.01 -1.07 2.74
N ARG A 96 9.00 -1.92 2.69
CA ARG A 96 7.87 -1.90 3.66
C ARG A 96 8.02 -2.98 4.72
N SER A 97 7.48 -2.68 5.90
CA SER A 97 7.33 -3.61 6.99
C SER A 97 6.46 -4.79 6.58
N LYS A 98 6.98 -6.00 6.74
CA LYS A 98 6.23 -7.26 6.55
C LYS A 98 4.94 -7.26 7.37
N VAL A 99 5.01 -6.82 8.63
CA VAL A 99 3.84 -6.75 9.52
C VAL A 99 2.77 -5.84 8.91
N ALA A 100 3.14 -4.65 8.42
CA ALA A 100 2.17 -3.74 7.80
C ALA A 100 1.53 -4.33 6.53
N MET A 101 2.31 -5.04 5.71
CA MET A 101 1.81 -5.71 4.51
C MET A 101 0.80 -6.82 4.84
N VAL A 102 1.13 -7.68 5.82
CA VAL A 102 0.26 -8.78 6.25
C VAL A 102 -1.01 -8.26 6.91
N ASP A 103 -0.89 -7.34 7.88
CA ASP A 103 -2.03 -6.74 8.59
C ASP A 103 -3.07 -6.12 7.67
N VAL A 104 -2.61 -5.44 6.62
CA VAL A 104 -3.52 -4.83 5.64
C VAL A 104 -4.11 -5.92 4.75
N ALA A 105 -3.30 -6.86 4.27
CA ALA A 105 -3.78 -7.93 3.40
C ALA A 105 -4.85 -8.79 4.09
N GLU A 106 -4.68 -9.18 5.35
CA GLU A 106 -5.66 -9.97 6.10
C GLU A 106 -7.01 -9.26 6.29
N ARG A 107 -6.99 -7.93 6.39
CA ARG A 107 -8.22 -7.12 6.50
C ARG A 107 -8.91 -6.89 5.15
N MET A 108 -8.17 -7.00 4.05
CA MET A 108 -8.63 -6.58 2.72
C MET A 108 -8.94 -7.75 1.80
N LEU A 109 -8.24 -8.87 1.93
CA LEU A 109 -8.36 -10.02 1.05
C LEU A 109 -9.27 -11.09 1.64
N SER A 110 -9.92 -11.86 0.77
CA SER A 110 -10.64 -13.05 1.19
C SER A 110 -9.68 -14.18 1.58
N GLU A 111 -10.13 -15.09 2.44
CA GLU A 111 -9.35 -16.26 2.88
C GLU A 111 -8.80 -17.07 1.70
N GLU A 112 -9.58 -17.27 0.65
CA GLU A 112 -9.14 -17.95 -0.58
C GLU A 112 -7.87 -17.32 -1.18
N VAL A 113 -7.78 -15.99 -1.17
CA VAL A 113 -6.65 -15.25 -1.77
C VAL A 113 -5.46 -15.26 -0.82
N LEU A 114 -5.70 -15.19 0.48
CA LEU A 114 -4.65 -15.32 1.51
C LEU A 114 -3.98 -16.70 1.41
N GLU A 115 -4.77 -17.75 1.21
CA GLU A 115 -4.26 -19.12 1.10
C GLU A 115 -3.35 -19.31 -0.12
N LEU A 116 -3.68 -18.68 -1.25
CA LEU A 116 -2.81 -18.66 -2.44
C LEU A 116 -1.46 -17.96 -2.18
N CYS A 117 -1.41 -17.05 -1.22
CA CYS A 117 -0.20 -16.33 -0.83
C CYS A 117 0.60 -17.02 0.28
N ARG A 118 0.02 -18.02 0.97
CA ARG A 118 0.58 -18.64 2.18
C ARG A 118 1.83 -19.49 1.86
N LYS A 119 2.96 -19.20 2.53
CA LYS A 119 4.24 -19.94 2.42
C LYS A 119 4.35 -21.12 3.39
N GLY A 120 3.66 -21.06 4.52
CA GLY A 120 3.57 -22.07 5.57
C GLY A 120 2.47 -21.68 6.57
N GLU A 121 2.30 -22.40 7.69
CA GLU A 121 1.17 -22.16 8.61
C GLU A 121 1.04 -20.69 9.04
N ASP A 122 2.15 -20.01 9.34
CA ASP A 122 2.16 -18.62 9.86
C ASP A 122 2.94 -17.63 8.98
N ASP A 123 3.14 -17.91 7.69
CA ASP A 123 3.89 -17.01 6.82
C ASP A 123 3.28 -16.84 5.43
N TYR A 124 3.49 -15.66 4.84
CA TYR A 124 2.99 -15.27 3.54
C TYR A 124 4.10 -14.80 2.59
N ASP A 125 3.85 -14.96 1.30
CA ASP A 125 4.57 -14.27 0.24
C ASP A 125 4.08 -12.81 0.15
N THR A 126 4.85 -11.88 0.73
CA THR A 126 4.47 -10.46 0.78
C THR A 126 4.34 -9.82 -0.59
N THR A 127 5.14 -10.23 -1.58
CA THR A 127 5.02 -9.74 -2.95
C THR A 127 3.69 -10.21 -3.56
N ALA A 128 3.34 -11.50 -3.36
CA ALA A 128 2.04 -12.01 -3.80
C ALA A 128 0.87 -11.31 -3.11
N LEU A 129 0.96 -11.06 -1.79
CA LEU A 129 -0.06 -10.33 -1.05
C LEU A 129 -0.28 -8.92 -1.62
N LEU A 130 0.80 -8.17 -1.86
CA LEU A 130 0.65 -6.82 -2.39
C LEU A 130 0.16 -6.79 -3.83
N PHE A 131 0.48 -7.78 -4.65
CA PHE A 131 -0.14 -7.93 -5.98
C PHE A 131 -1.64 -8.17 -5.88
N ALA A 132 -2.08 -8.98 -4.91
CA ALA A 132 -3.50 -9.22 -4.67
C ALA A 132 -4.21 -7.95 -4.15
N VAL A 133 -3.62 -7.25 -3.17
CA VAL A 133 -4.15 -5.98 -2.65
C VAL A 133 -4.28 -4.95 -3.76
N PHE A 134 -3.22 -4.76 -4.55
CA PHE A 134 -3.21 -3.83 -5.67
C PHE A 134 -4.30 -4.13 -6.70
N HIS A 135 -4.43 -5.39 -7.10
CA HIS A 135 -5.41 -5.80 -8.11
C HIS A 135 -6.86 -5.67 -7.62
N ARG A 136 -7.12 -5.94 -6.33
CA ARG A 136 -8.44 -5.71 -5.72
C ARG A 136 -8.79 -4.22 -5.74
N ARG A 137 -7.91 -3.40 -5.17
CA ARG A 137 -8.10 -1.96 -5.06
C ARG A 137 -6.75 -1.29 -4.81
N TRP A 138 -6.25 -0.59 -5.81
CA TRP A 138 -4.92 -0.01 -5.77
C TRP A 138 -4.71 1.02 -4.65
N GLN A 139 -5.78 1.70 -4.21
CA GLN A 139 -5.79 2.66 -3.11
C GLN A 139 -5.39 2.03 -1.77
N ASP A 140 -5.57 0.71 -1.59
CA ASP A 140 -5.28 0.03 -0.33
C ASP A 140 -3.76 -0.02 -0.02
N LEU A 141 -2.91 0.18 -1.03
CA LEU A 141 -1.46 0.34 -0.82
C LEU A 141 -1.13 1.58 0.02
N ARG A 142 -1.98 2.61 0.01
CA ARG A 142 -1.84 3.78 0.88
C ARG A 142 -1.96 3.41 2.36
N THR A 143 -2.85 2.48 2.68
CA THR A 143 -3.01 1.97 4.05
C THR A 143 -1.75 1.22 4.49
N VAL A 144 -1.16 0.40 3.60
CA VAL A 144 0.12 -0.27 3.86
C VAL A 144 1.22 0.75 4.13
N PHE A 145 1.30 1.80 3.32
CA PHE A 145 2.27 2.88 3.48
C PHE A 145 2.15 3.58 4.82
N HIS A 146 0.94 3.99 5.21
CA HIS A 146 0.72 4.67 6.49
C HIS A 146 1.01 3.77 7.69
N LEU A 147 0.61 2.51 7.63
CA LEU A 147 0.90 1.55 8.71
C LEU A 147 2.41 1.27 8.81
N ASP A 148 3.12 1.15 7.69
CA ASP A 148 4.58 1.07 7.65
C ASP A 148 5.25 2.29 8.30
N LYS A 149 4.78 3.51 8.01
CA LYS A 149 5.28 4.74 8.65
C LYS A 149 5.06 4.68 10.16
N VAL A 150 3.86 4.33 10.63
CA VAL A 150 3.55 4.19 12.06
C VAL A 150 4.48 3.17 12.73
N HIS A 151 4.73 2.03 12.09
CA HIS A 151 5.63 1.01 12.62
C HIS A 151 7.09 1.47 12.69
N LYS A 152 7.56 2.25 11.72
CA LYS A 152 8.96 2.71 11.64
C LYS A 152 9.27 3.89 12.54
N THR A 153 8.42 4.90 12.56
CA THR A 153 8.64 6.10 13.37
C THR A 153 8.16 5.91 14.81
N GLY A 154 7.41 4.83 15.06
CA GLY A 154 6.51 4.74 16.21
C GLY A 154 5.46 5.85 16.15
N PHE A 155 4.54 5.86 17.12
CA PHE A 155 4.08 7.14 17.63
C PHE A 155 5.32 7.79 18.21
N ALA A 156 5.96 8.71 17.49
CA ALA A 156 6.99 9.54 18.08
C ALA A 156 6.39 10.07 19.39
N ARG A 157 6.84 9.52 20.52
CA ARG A 157 6.43 9.98 21.83
C ARG A 157 6.76 11.46 21.79
N MET A 158 5.73 12.31 21.84
CA MET A 158 5.90 13.69 22.26
C MET A 158 6.35 13.61 23.73
N SER A 159 7.61 13.24 23.93
CA SER A 159 8.30 13.40 25.19
C SER A 159 8.50 14.90 25.31
N LEU A 160 7.75 15.55 26.18
CA LEU A 160 8.03 16.93 26.56
C LEU A 160 9.48 16.98 27.04
N ASN A 161 10.35 17.66 26.29
CA ASN A 161 11.71 17.98 26.73
C ASN A 161 11.61 19.02 27.83
N GLY A 162 11.35 18.54 29.05
CA GLY A 162 11.19 19.35 30.24
C GLY A 162 9.86 19.07 30.94
N ALA A 163 9.88 19.10 32.27
CA ALA A 163 8.66 19.18 33.07
C ALA A 163 7.86 20.39 32.55
N GLY A 164 6.73 20.13 31.88
CA GLY A 164 5.81 21.19 31.52
C GLY A 164 5.53 22.03 32.77
N LYS A 165 5.52 23.37 32.64
CA LYS A 165 5.20 24.25 33.76
C LYS A 165 3.89 23.76 34.37
N LEU A 166 3.95 23.23 35.58
CA LEU A 166 2.77 22.87 36.34
C LEU A 166 1.94 24.15 36.44
N PRO A 167 0.64 24.12 36.07
CA PRO A 167 -0.22 25.26 36.27
C PRO A 167 -0.14 25.67 37.75
N SER A 168 0.06 26.97 38.00
CA SER A 168 0.18 27.53 39.36
C SER A 168 -1.11 27.38 40.19
N GLN A 169 -2.19 26.96 39.54
CA GLN A 169 -3.50 26.73 40.12
C GLN A 169 -3.90 25.28 39.93
N SER A 170 -4.57 24.73 40.94
CA SER A 170 -5.15 23.41 40.85
C SER A 170 -6.29 23.39 39.81
N LEU A 171 -6.56 22.23 39.22
CA LEU A 171 -7.70 22.06 38.31
C LEU A 171 -9.03 22.46 38.99
N GLY A 172 -9.14 22.20 40.29
CA GLY A 172 -10.31 22.59 41.08
C GLY A 172 -10.48 24.10 41.21
N ASP A 173 -9.39 24.87 41.22
CA ASP A 173 -9.45 26.34 41.24
C ASP A 173 -9.75 26.92 39.86
N TYR A 174 -9.21 26.30 38.81
CA TYR A 174 -9.48 26.69 37.42
C TYR A 174 -10.96 26.51 37.04
N LEU A 175 -11.60 25.46 37.55
CA LEU A 175 -13.00 25.14 37.25
C LEU A 175 -14.02 25.94 38.08
N LYS A 176 -13.57 26.81 38.98
CA LYS A 176 -14.51 27.67 39.72
C LYS A 176 -15.06 28.74 38.77
N PRO A 177 -16.39 28.89 38.67
CA PRO A 177 -16.98 29.95 37.86
C PRO A 177 -16.52 31.31 38.40
N ALA A 178 -16.06 32.17 37.49
CA ALA A 178 -15.66 33.53 37.82
C ALA A 178 -16.83 34.24 38.52
N ARG A 179 -16.63 34.65 39.77
CA ARG A 179 -17.58 35.52 40.46
C ARG A 179 -17.50 36.89 39.80
N TRP A 180 -18.45 37.17 38.91
CA TRP A 180 -18.69 38.53 38.43
C TRP A 180 -19.12 39.37 39.64
N VAL A 181 -18.23 40.25 40.11
CA VAL A 181 -18.60 41.29 41.05
C VAL A 181 -19.20 42.42 40.22
N ALA A 182 -20.53 42.47 40.17
CA ALA A 182 -21.24 43.62 39.65
C ALA A 182 -20.94 44.82 40.57
N SER A 183 -20.36 45.87 39.99
CA SER A 183 -20.27 47.21 40.62
C SER A 183 -21.54 48.00 40.35
#